data_AF-A0A081GJA9-F1
#
_entry.id   AF-A0A081GJA9-F1
#
_cell.length_a   1.000
_cell.length_b   1.000
_cell.length_c   1.000
_cell.angle_alpha   90.00
_cell.angle_beta   90.00
_cell.angle_gamma   90.00
#
_symmetry.space_group_name_H-M   'P 1'
#
loop_
_entity.id
_entity.type
_entity.pdbx_description
1 polymer ?
#
loop_
_entity_poly.entity_id
_entity_poly.type
_entity_poly.pdbx_seq_one_letter_code
_entity_poly.pdbx_strand_id
1 'polypeptide(L)' 'MANTTKFEDTWFQSTATAQIHAEQLQAAERFNGRAAMLGFVIGVLTEALTGQGILHQIGLGTLLSQG' A
#
# COMPACT_ATOMS: atom_id res chain seq x y z
N MET A 1 42.68 13.85 -16.73
CA MET A 1 42.35 13.48 -15.32
C MET A 1 40.89 13.73 -14.94
N ALA A 2 40.09 14.51 -15.70
CA ALA A 2 38.68 14.81 -15.37
C ALA A 2 37.65 13.68 -15.69
N ASN A 3 38.06 12.59 -16.35
CA ASN A 3 37.14 11.52 -16.76
C ASN A 3 36.95 10.43 -15.68
N THR A 4 37.96 10.24 -14.82
CA THR A 4 37.92 9.28 -13.69
C THR A 4 37.03 9.78 -12.56
N THR A 5 37.12 11.06 -12.21
CA THR A 5 36.36 11.65 -11.09
C THR A 5 34.85 11.60 -11.33
N LYS A 6 34.40 11.90 -12.56
CA LYS A 6 32.98 11.81 -12.92
C LYS A 6 32.42 10.39 -12.85
N PHE A 7 33.21 9.38 -13.24
CA PHE A 7 32.79 7.99 -13.16
C PHE A 7 32.62 7.54 -11.70
N GLU A 8 33.59 7.89 -10.85
CA GLU A 8 33.54 7.61 -9.42
C GLU A 8 32.32 8.30 -8.76
N ASP A 9 32.12 9.60 -9.00
CA ASP A 9 30.99 10.37 -8.47
C ASP A 9 29.63 9.74 -8.85
N THR A 10 29.47 9.28 -10.09
CA THR A 10 28.23 8.64 -10.54
C THR A 10 27.98 7.28 -9.88
N TRP A 11 29.03 6.50 -9.59
CA TRP A 11 28.90 5.22 -8.90
C TRP A 11 28.47 5.41 -7.44
N PHE A 12 29.07 6.38 -6.74
CA PHE A 12 28.67 6.74 -5.37
C PHE A 12 27.24 7.33 -5.32
N GLN A 13 26.87 8.18 -6.27
CA GLN A 13 25.50 8.73 -6.33
C GLN A 13 24.46 7.67 -6.68
N SER A 14 24.75 6.73 -7.57
CA SER A 14 23.82 5.66 -7.96
C SER A 14 23.52 4.73 -6.79
N THR A 15 24.55 4.34 -6.02
CA THR A 15 24.38 3.51 -4.81
C THR A 15 23.61 4.24 -3.72
N ALA A 16 23.91 5.52 -3.47
CA ALA A 16 23.17 6.35 -2.52
C ALA A 16 21.70 6.58 -2.93
N THR A 17 21.45 6.75 -4.23
CA THR A 17 20.09 6.93 -4.76
C THR A 17 19.28 5.63 -4.62
N ALA A 18 19.87 4.48 -4.94
CA ALA A 18 19.20 3.18 -4.76
C ALA A 18 18.83 2.92 -3.29
N GLN A 19 19.70 3.31 -2.35
CA GLN A 19 19.42 3.23 -0.92
C GLN A 19 18.24 4.11 -0.51
N ILE A 20 18.19 5.38 -0.96
CA ILE A 20 17.08 6.29 -0.64
C ILE A 20 15.74 5.70 -1.10
N HIS A 21 15.70 5.10 -2.30
CA HIS A 21 14.49 4.45 -2.80
C HIS A 21 14.11 3.19 -2.01
N ALA A 22 15.08 2.40 -1.57
CA ALA A 22 14.83 1.21 -0.75
C ALA A 22 14.23 1.57 0.63
N GLU A 23 14.67 2.67 1.24
CA GLU A 23 14.10 3.16 2.50
C GLU A 23 12.64 3.64 2.33
N GLN A 24 12.35 4.33 1.22
CA GLN A 24 10.98 4.75 0.88
C GLN A 24 10.06 3.54 0.67
N LEU A 25 10.56 2.48 0.03
CA LEU A 25 9.79 1.26 -0.18
C LEU A 25 9.45 0.56 1.14
N GLN A 26 10.42 0.43 2.05
CA GLN A 26 10.20 -0.14 3.38
C GLN A 26 9.20 0.67 4.22
N ALA A 27 9.26 2.00 4.12
CA ALA A 27 8.29 2.88 4.75
C ALA A 27 6.87 2.66 4.17
N ALA A 28 6.76 2.57 2.85
CA ALA A 28 5.50 2.29 2.15
C ALA A 28 4.93 0.90 2.49
N GLU A 29 5.77 -0.13 2.59
CA GLU A 29 5.37 -1.48 3.02
C GLU A 29 4.77 -1.48 4.41
N ARG A 30 5.41 -0.81 5.37
CA ARG A 30 4.90 -0.67 6.74
C ARG A 30 3.60 0.14 6.79
N PHE A 31 3.50 1.19 5.99
CA PHE A 31 2.28 1.98 5.88
C PHE A 31 1.13 1.17 5.32
N ASN A 32 1.36 0.45 4.21
CA ASN A 32 0.37 -0.44 3.59
C ASN A 32 -0.07 -1.56 4.54
N GLY A 33 0.87 -2.16 5.29
CA GLY A 33 0.54 -3.19 6.28
C GLY A 33 -0.40 -2.66 7.37
N ARG A 34 -0.17 -1.44 7.89
CA ARG A 34 -1.06 -0.81 8.88
C ARG A 34 -2.40 -0.44 8.27
N ALA A 35 -2.42 0.12 7.08
CA ALA A 35 -3.66 0.42 6.36
C ALA A 35 -4.50 -0.84 6.13
N ALA A 36 -3.86 -1.96 5.78
CA ALA A 36 -4.54 -3.25 5.62
C ALA A 36 -5.11 -3.77 6.95
N MET A 37 -4.35 -3.72 8.05
CA MET A 37 -4.85 -4.12 9.37
C MET A 37 -6.05 -3.26 9.81
N LEU A 38 -5.98 -1.94 9.59
CA LEU A 38 -7.11 -1.04 9.88
C LEU A 38 -8.31 -1.32 8.98
N GLY A 39 -8.11 -1.52 7.68
CA GLY A 39 -9.18 -1.87 6.74
C GLY A 39 -9.87 -3.17 7.12
N PHE A 40 -9.11 -4.18 7.55
CA PHE A 40 -9.66 -5.44 8.05
C PHE A 40 -10.48 -5.24 9.35
N VAL A 41 -9.93 -4.54 10.34
CA VAL A 41 -10.62 -4.28 11.61
C VAL A 41 -11.90 -3.47 11.38
N ILE A 42 -11.84 -2.42 10.56
CA ILE A 42 -13.01 -1.61 10.20
C ILE A 42 -14.04 -2.46 9.46
N GLY A 43 -13.60 -3.33 8.53
CA GLY A 43 -14.48 -4.27 7.83
C GLY A 43 -15.24 -5.16 8.81
N VAL A 44 -14.53 -5.87 9.70
CA VAL A 44 -15.12 -6.74 10.72
C VAL A 44 -16.04 -5.97 11.66
N LEU A 45 -15.63 -4.79 12.13
CA LEU A 45 -16.46 -3.95 13.00
C LEU A 45 -17.73 -3.48 12.29
N THR A 46 -17.63 -3.10 11.02
CA THR A 46 -18.79 -2.66 10.24
C THR A 46 -19.76 -3.82 10.01
N GLU A 47 -19.25 -5.02 9.72
CA GLU A 47 -20.07 -6.24 9.63
C GLU A 47 -20.76 -6.57 10.95
N ALA A 48 -20.04 -6.46 12.07
CA ALA A 48 -20.58 -6.73 13.41
C ALA A 48 -21.64 -5.71 13.85
N LEU A 49 -21.45 -4.42 13.56
CA LEU A 49 -22.38 -3.36 13.93
C LEU A 49 -23.63 -3.33 13.05
N THR A 50 -23.49 -3.64 11.77
CA THR A 50 -24.61 -3.57 10.81
C THR A 50 -25.46 -4.85 10.84
N GLY A 51 -24.90 -5.98 11.32
CA GLY A 51 -25.59 -7.28 11.39
C GLY A 51 -25.96 -7.86 10.01
N GLN A 52 -25.56 -7.17 8.94
CA GLN A 52 -25.73 -7.47 7.54
C GLN A 52 -24.32 -7.23 6.97
N GLY A 53 -23.59 -8.30 6.67
CA GLY A 53 -22.27 -8.14 6.06
C GLY A 53 -22.38 -7.26 4.81
N ILE A 54 -21.40 -6.39 4.55
CA ILE A 54 -21.39 -5.52 3.36
C ILE A 54 -21.57 -6.36 2.07
N LEU A 55 -21.14 -7.63 2.10
CA LEU A 55 -21.40 -8.65 1.07
C LEU A 55 -22.89 -8.93 0.80
N HIS A 56 -23.77 -8.85 1.80
CA HIS A 56 -25.21 -9.09 1.64
C HIS A 56 -25.87 -7.95 0.85
N GLN A 57 -25.49 -6.69 1.09
CA GLN A 57 -26.04 -5.56 0.33
C GLN A 57 -25.47 -5.45 -1.09
N ILE A 58 -24.18 -5.74 -1.29
CA ILE A 58 -23.57 -5.73 -2.62
C ILE A 58 -23.92 -7.01 -3.41
N GLY A 59 -24.08 -8.17 -2.77
CA GLY A 59 -24.36 -9.45 -3.42
C GLY A 59 -25.84 -9.79 -3.63
N LEU A 60 -26.73 -9.37 -2.72
CA LEU A 60 -28.17 -9.63 -2.80
C LEU A 60 -29.00 -8.35 -3.02
N GLY A 61 -28.57 -7.20 -2.47
CA GLY A 61 -29.26 -5.93 -2.67
C GLY A 61 -29.17 -5.38 -4.10
N THR A 62 -28.01 -5.47 -4.74
CA THR A 62 -27.85 -5.00 -6.14
C THR A 62 -28.53 -5.93 -7.16
N LEU A 63 -28.62 -7.23 -6.86
CA LEU A 63 -29.16 -8.25 -7.75
C LEU A 63 -30.68 -8.41 -7.66
N LEU A 64 -31.28 -8.12 -6.50
CA LEU A 64 -32.73 -8.20 -6.29
C LEU A 64 -33.46 -6.85 -6.40
N SER A 65 -32.75 -5.71 -6.47
CA SER A 65 -33.37 -4.38 -6.61
C SER A 65 -33.67 -4.00 -8.07
N GLN A 66 -33.33 -4.84 -9.05
CA GLN A 66 -33.62 -4.65 -10.48
C GLN A 66 -34.68 -5.67 -10.96
N GLY A 67 -35.79 -5.79 -10.24
CA GLY A 67 -36.94 -6.62 -10.57
C GLY A 67 -38.25 -5.91 -10.23
#